data_AF-A0A971STP9-F1
#
_entry.id   AF-A0A971STP9-F1
#
_cell.length_a   1.000
_cell.length_b   1.000
_cell.length_c   1.000
_cell.angle_alpha   90.00
_cell.angle_beta   90.00
_cell.angle_gamma   90.00
#
_symmetry.space_group_name_H-M   'P 1'
#
loop_
_entity.id
_entity.type
_entity.pdbx_description
1 polymer ?
#
loop_
_entity_poly.entity_id
_entity_poly.type
_entity_poly.pdbx_seq_one_letter_code
_entity_poly.pdbx_strand_id
1 'polypeptide(L)'
;MNPVDYRTLQSVAKPGRYIGGEINEVVKPDHEVHTRFALAFPDTYEIGMSHAGIKILYHTLNSIPGVWAQRVFAPWHDMADALL
;
A
#
# COMPACT_ATOMS: atom_id res chain seq x y z
N MET A 1 5.59 -10.64 1.53
CA MET A 1 4.46 -10.37 2.44
C MET A 1 3.55 -11.56 2.34
N ASN A 2 3.28 -12.28 3.44
CA ASN A 2 2.32 -13.39 3.37
C ASN A 2 0.95 -12.79 3.01
N PRO A 3 0.21 -13.37 2.05
CA PRO A 3 -1.14 -12.91 1.74
C PRO A 3 -1.99 -12.96 3.01
N VAL A 4 -2.77 -11.90 3.26
CA VAL A 4 -3.84 -11.95 4.25
C VAL A 4 -4.77 -13.09 3.84
N ASP A 5 -5.05 -14.02 4.74
CA ASP A 5 -5.86 -15.18 4.40
C ASP A 5 -7.32 -14.76 4.08
N TYR A 6 -8.00 -15.59 3.30
CA TYR A 6 -9.34 -15.29 2.83
C TYR A 6 -10.38 -15.17 3.94
N ARG A 7 -10.22 -15.89 5.06
CA ARG A 7 -11.16 -15.83 6.19
C ARG A 7 -11.08 -14.47 6.88
N THR A 8 -9.86 -13.98 7.09
CA THR A 8 -9.59 -12.64 7.64
C THR A 8 -10.14 -11.54 6.75
N LEU A 9 -10.00 -11.66 5.42
CA LEU A 9 -10.60 -10.69 4.49
C LEU A 9 -12.14 -10.70 4.55
N GLN A 10 -12.77 -11.86 4.75
CA GLN A 10 -14.24 -11.94 4.87
C GLN A 10 -14.78 -11.34 6.18
N SER A 11 -13.95 -11.22 7.22
CA SER A 11 -14.39 -10.71 8.53
C SER A 11 -14.29 -9.20 8.70
N VAL A 12 -13.72 -8.47 7.74
CA VAL A 12 -13.51 -7.02 7.81
C VAL A 12 -14.47 -6.25 6.88
N ALA A 13 -14.75 -4.99 7.20
CA ALA A 13 -15.75 -4.20 6.49
C ALA A 13 -15.32 -3.83 5.06
N LYS A 14 -14.02 -3.63 4.82
CA LYS A 14 -13.48 -3.22 3.51
C LYS A 14 -12.27 -4.07 3.09
N PRO A 15 -12.47 -5.35 2.70
CA PRO A 15 -11.39 -6.25 2.31
C PRO A 15 -10.55 -5.75 1.13
N GLY A 16 -11.18 -5.00 0.21
CA GLY A 16 -10.49 -4.44 -0.96
C GLY A 16 -9.30 -3.53 -0.62
N ARG A 17 -9.21 -3.01 0.61
CA ARG A 17 -8.06 -2.21 1.08
C ARG A 17 -6.78 -3.04 1.24
N TYR A 18 -6.90 -4.37 1.35
CA TYR A 18 -5.81 -5.24 1.81
C TYR A 18 -5.31 -6.23 0.75
N ILE A 19 -5.86 -6.19 -0.48
CA ILE A 19 -5.55 -7.14 -1.55
C ILE A 19 -4.50 -6.64 -2.56
N GLY A 20 -4.14 -5.35 -2.53
CA GLY A 20 -3.29 -4.71 -3.55
C GLY A 20 -4.02 -4.47 -4.88
N GLY A 21 -3.30 -4.14 -5.96
CA GLY A 21 -3.91 -3.94 -7.28
C GLY A 21 -4.56 -2.57 -7.47
N GLU A 22 -4.03 -1.52 -6.84
CA GLU A 22 -4.63 -0.18 -6.93
C GLU A 22 -4.56 0.37 -8.36
N ILE A 23 -5.58 1.11 -8.78
CA ILE A 23 -5.53 1.83 -10.06
C ILE A 23 -4.33 2.79 -10.04
N ASN A 24 -3.47 2.69 -11.05
CA ASN A 24 -2.18 3.39 -11.17
C ASN A 24 -1.09 2.91 -10.20
N GLU A 25 -1.18 1.69 -9.68
CA GLU A 25 -0.02 1.06 -9.07
C GLU A 25 1.12 0.95 -10.09
N VAL A 26 2.34 1.27 -9.64
CA VAL A 26 3.54 1.12 -10.43
C VAL A 26 4.07 -0.28 -10.13
N VAL A 27 4.13 -1.12 -11.16
CA VAL A 27 4.75 -2.44 -11.09
C VAL A 27 6.07 -2.38 -11.86
N LYS A 28 7.15 -2.85 -11.23
CA LYS A 28 8.48 -2.94 -11.84
C LYS A 28 8.98 -4.38 -11.75
N PRO A 29 9.72 -4.90 -12.76
CA PRO A 29 10.35 -6.21 -12.66
C PRO A 29 11.36 -6.24 -11.50
N ASP A 30 11.34 -7.31 -10.70
CA ASP A 30 12.19 -7.40 -9.50
C ASP A 30 13.69 -7.23 -9.78
N HIS A 31 14.16 -7.66 -10.94
CA HIS A 31 15.56 -7.55 -11.35
C HIS A 31 16.00 -6.13 -11.72
N GLU A 32 15.05 -5.21 -11.94
CA GLU A 32 15.31 -3.79 -12.22
C GLU A 32 15.26 -2.93 -10.95
N VAL A 33 14.91 -3.52 -9.79
CA VAL A 33 14.70 -2.78 -8.53
C VAL A 33 15.91 -2.97 -7.60
N HIS A 34 16.62 -1.87 -7.34
CA HIS A 34 17.75 -1.82 -6.41
C HIS A 34 17.34 -1.28 -5.03
N THR A 35 16.33 -0.41 -4.96
CA THR A 35 15.87 0.22 -3.71
C THR A 35 14.36 0.19 -3.61
N ARG A 36 13.84 -0.19 -2.43
CA ARG A 36 12.39 -0.25 -2.14
C ARG A 36 12.01 0.74 -1.06
N PHE A 37 10.95 1.50 -1.29
CA PHE A 37 10.37 2.44 -0.34
C PHE A 37 8.95 2.03 0.03
N ALA A 38 8.62 2.13 1.32
CA ALA A 38 7.27 2.12 1.82
C ALA A 38 6.93 3.53 2.32
N LEU A 39 6.10 4.25 1.59
CA LEU A 39 5.56 5.54 1.99
C LEU A 39 4.39 5.28 2.95
N ALA A 40 4.69 5.25 4.24
CA ALA A 40 3.71 5.01 5.29
C ALA A 40 2.96 6.31 5.62
N PHE A 41 1.63 6.25 5.58
CA PHE A 41 0.74 7.32 6.05
C PHE A 41 -0.01 6.84 7.30
N PRO A 42 -0.03 7.62 8.39
CA PRO A 42 -0.57 7.19 9.68
C PRO A 42 -2.10 7.29 9.76
N ASP A 43 -2.80 6.99 8.68
CA ASP A 43 -4.27 7.00 8.61
C ASP A 43 -4.74 5.97 7.58
N THR A 44 -6.05 5.77 7.53
CA THR A 44 -6.74 4.91 6.57
C THR A 44 -6.47 5.27 5.12
N TYR A 45 -6.65 4.27 4.26
CA TYR A 45 -6.53 4.40 2.80
C TYR A 45 -7.30 5.61 2.25
N GLU A 46 -8.57 5.80 2.60
CA GLU A 46 -9.39 6.88 2.04
C GLU A 46 -8.89 8.27 2.44
N ILE A 47 -8.45 8.43 3.69
CA ILE A 47 -7.90 9.70 4.17
C ILE A 47 -6.54 9.95 3.53
N GLY A 48 -5.65 8.95 3.55
CA GLY A 48 -4.32 9.06 2.98
C GLY A 48 -4.30 9.27 1.46
N MET A 49 -5.28 8.74 0.73
CA MET A 49 -5.43 8.95 -0.72
C MET A 49 -5.77 10.40 -1.10
N SER A 50 -6.22 11.22 -0.16
CA SER A 50 -6.43 12.66 -0.39
C SER A 50 -5.16 13.48 -0.14
N HIS A 51 -4.08 12.87 0.37
CA HIS A 51 -2.84 13.58 0.69
C HIS A 51 -2.01 13.88 -0.56
N ALA A 52 -1.80 15.16 -0.89
CA ALA A 52 -1.05 15.54 -2.09
C ALA A 52 0.44 15.18 -1.99
N GLY A 53 1.05 15.35 -0.82
CA GLY A 53 2.48 15.09 -0.62
C GLY A 53 2.86 13.64 -0.88
N ILE A 54 2.01 12.68 -0.49
CA ILE A 54 2.32 11.25 -0.69
C ILE A 54 2.24 10.88 -2.17
N LYS A 55 1.34 11.50 -2.93
CA LYS A 55 1.23 11.31 -4.38
C LYS A 55 2.46 11.84 -5.11
N ILE A 56 2.93 13.02 -4.72
CA ILE A 56 4.14 13.63 -5.28
C ILE A 56 5.34 12.72 -5.00
N LEU A 57 5.56 12.33 -3.74
CA LEU A 57 6.67 11.44 -3.37
C LEU A 57 6.59 10.09 -4.09
N TYR A 58 5.41 9.50 -4.17
CA TYR A 58 5.19 8.23 -4.86
C TYR A 58 5.57 8.33 -6.35
N HIS A 59 5.14 9.39 -7.03
CA HIS A 59 5.50 9.63 -8.42
C HIS A 59 7.00 9.90 -8.60
N THR A 60 7.56 10.81 -7.80
CA THR A 60 8.98 11.20 -7.86
C THR A 60 9.91 10.02 -7.57
N LEU A 61 9.62 9.18 -6.58
CA LEU A 61 10.45 8.02 -6.29
C LEU A 61 10.35 6.98 -7.42
N ASN A 62 9.15 6.73 -7.94
CA ASN A 62 8.97 5.75 -9.02
C ASN A 62 9.50 6.22 -10.39
N SER A 63 9.80 7.51 -10.58
CA SER A 63 10.46 7.99 -11.81
C SER A 63 11.98 7.78 -11.80
N ILE A 64 12.58 7.48 -10.64
CA ILE A 64 14.02 7.21 -10.54
C ILE A 64 14.31 5.77 -10.99
N PRO A 65 15.26 5.55 -11.92
CA PRO A 65 15.71 4.21 -12.30
C PRO A 65 16.20 3.42 -11.09
N GLY A 66 15.81 2.15 -10.98
CA GLY A 66 16.22 1.30 -9.84
C GLY A 66 15.39 1.47 -8.57
N VAL A 67 14.50 2.47 -8.48
CA VAL A 67 13.70 2.74 -7.27
C VAL A 67 12.27 2.27 -7.45
N TRP A 68 11.72 1.56 -6.46
CA TRP A 68 10.32 1.17 -6.41
C TRP A 68 9.69 1.62 -5.10
N ALA A 69 8.67 2.47 -5.18
CA ALA A 69 7.96 2.96 -4.00
C ALA A 69 6.52 2.47 -4.00
N GLN A 70 6.04 2.06 -2.83
CA GLN A 70 4.65 1.69 -2.57
C GLN A 70 4.07 2.55 -1.45
N ARG A 71 2.76 2.73 -1.45
CA ARG A 71 2.03 3.47 -0.40
C ARG A 71 1.47 2.46 0.59
N VAL A 72 1.60 2.77 1.88
CA VAL A 72 1.08 1.94 2.97
C VAL A 72 0.27 2.83 3.90
N PHE A 73 -0.88 2.33 4.32
CA PHE A 73 -1.84 3.04 5.15
C PHE A 73 -2.10 2.24 6.43
N ALA A 74 -2.54 2.92 7.49
CA ALA A 74 -2.93 2.25 8.71
C ALA A 74 -4.14 1.34 8.46
N PRO A 75 -4.15 0.10 8.97
CA PRO A 75 -5.35 -0.73 8.93
C PRO A 75 -6.47 -0.07 9.73
N TRP A 76 -7.71 -0.30 9.33
CA TRP A 76 -8.84 0.07 10.17
C TRP A 76 -8.91 -0.84 11.40
N HIS A 77 -9.62 -0.42 12.44
CA HIS A 77 -9.69 -1.15 13.72
C HIS A 77 -10.10 -2.61 13.55
N ASP A 78 -11.06 -2.91 12.67
CA ASP A 78 -11.51 -4.27 12.39
C ASP A 78 -10.40 -5.19 11.84
N MET A 79 -9.58 -4.68 10.94
CA MET A 79 -8.43 -5.40 10.39
C MET A 79 -7.27 -5.43 11.36
N ALA A 80 -7.05 -4.37 12.14
CA ALA A 80 -6.03 -4.34 13.18
C ALA A 80 -6.31 -5.44 14.22
N ASP A 81 -7.55 -5.55 14.69
CA ASP A 81 -7.98 -6.57 15.64
C ASP A 81 -7.88 -7.99 15.04
N ALA A 82 -8.11 -8.16 13.74
CA ALA A 82 -8.01 -9.45 13.06
C ALA A 82 -6.57 -9.92 12.78
N LEU A 83 -5.58 -9.04 12.90
CA LEU A 83 -4.15 -9.35 12.68
C LEU A 83 -3.37 -9.59 13.98
N LEU A 84 -3.99 -9.38 15.15
CA LEU A 84 -3.41 -9.59 16.48
C LEU A 84 -3.74 -10.98 17.02
#